data_AF-A0A2C1DQC0-F1
#
_entry.id   AF-A0A2C1DQC0-F1
#
_cell.length_a   1.000
_cell.length_b   1.000
_cell.length_c   1.000
_cell.angle_alpha   90.00
_cell.angle_beta   90.00
_cell.angle_gamma   90.00
#
_symmetry.space_group_name_H-M   'P 1'
#
loop_
_entity.id
_entity.type
_entity.pdbx_description
1 polymer ?
#
loop_
_entity_poly.entity_id
_entity_poly.type
_entity_poly.pdbx_seq_one_letter_code
_entity_poly.pdbx_strand_id
1 'polypeptide(L)'
;MVLYRVDNFNFSGKYNCWGGSINVNCSVSFFEQKKIEIEGDLESNQPLTKEAYNTLCYLKAHFDIVYENILKGLFELQFKDLMRYEIYNENDDSFSPITFNSMEEIHPYIGTPTFEILPDYTKDNYAYFTISFNKGCLLSIEHGLTALFFKNDMIHIQPSDSYCMLQMLMGYEEDCAKWQKDFWLVCFELAKNNLFNDRELVRDNWLKSK
;
A
#
# COMPACT_ATOMS: atom_id res chain seq x y z
N MET A 1 -10.65 -30.94 -1.15
CA MET A 1 -10.51 -29.47 -1.26
C MET A 1 -9.91 -28.98 0.05
N VAL A 2 -8.71 -28.38 0.02
CA VAL A 2 -8.10 -27.80 1.23
C VAL A 2 -8.82 -26.48 1.52
N LEU A 3 -9.31 -26.31 2.74
CA LEU A 3 -9.95 -25.08 3.18
C LEU A 3 -8.94 -24.26 3.97
N TYR A 4 -8.45 -23.18 3.37
CA TYR A 4 -7.54 -22.25 4.04
C TYR A 4 -8.31 -21.38 5.04
N ARG A 5 -7.71 -21.10 6.20
CA ARG A 5 -8.30 -20.30 7.28
C ARG A 5 -7.23 -19.44 7.93
N VAL A 6 -7.61 -18.24 8.32
CA VAL A 6 -6.80 -17.31 9.10
C VAL A 6 -7.63 -16.85 10.28
N ASP A 7 -7.09 -16.95 11.49
CA ASP A 7 -7.78 -16.53 12.70
C ASP A 7 -8.22 -15.06 12.58
N ASN A 8 -9.45 -14.77 13.01
CA ASN A 8 -10.09 -13.45 12.98
C ASN A 8 -10.30 -12.83 11.59
N PHE A 9 -10.04 -13.56 10.50
CA PHE A 9 -10.33 -13.12 9.13
C PHE A 9 -11.31 -14.09 8.47
N ASN A 10 -12.58 -13.69 8.41
CA ASN A 10 -13.69 -14.59 8.11
C ASN A 10 -14.58 -14.06 7.00
N PHE A 11 -15.24 -14.98 6.29
CA PHE A 11 -16.27 -14.63 5.34
C PHE A 11 -17.50 -14.05 6.04
N SER A 12 -17.94 -12.87 5.60
CA SER A 12 -19.19 -12.24 6.02
C SER A 12 -20.25 -12.40 4.94
N GLY A 13 -21.23 -13.28 5.18
CA GLY A 13 -22.36 -13.44 4.26
C GLY A 13 -23.21 -12.17 4.09
N LYS A 14 -23.17 -11.24 5.06
CA LYS A 14 -23.87 -9.95 4.98
C LYS A 14 -23.26 -9.02 3.92
N TYR A 15 -21.93 -8.99 3.85
CA TYR A 15 -21.19 -8.10 2.94
C TYR A 15 -20.67 -8.83 1.70
N ASN A 16 -20.86 -10.16 1.64
CA ASN A 16 -20.43 -11.01 0.54
C ASN A 16 -18.92 -10.89 0.24
N CYS A 17 -18.12 -10.65 1.29
CA CYS A 17 -16.67 -10.49 1.25
C CYS A 17 -16.01 -11.14 2.48
N TRP A 18 -14.70 -11.28 2.46
CA TRP A 18 -13.90 -11.62 3.64
C TRP A 18 -13.47 -10.35 4.35
N GLY A 19 -13.45 -10.39 5.67
CA GLY A 19 -12.96 -9.28 6.47
C GLY A 19 -12.66 -9.67 7.91
N GLY A 20 -12.03 -8.73 8.62
CA GLY A 20 -11.68 -8.88 10.02
C GLY A 20 -10.30 -8.32 10.29
N SER A 21 -9.51 -9.01 11.09
CA SER A 21 -8.19 -8.52 11.52
C SER A 21 -7.15 -9.63 11.53
N ILE A 22 -5.88 -9.24 11.43
CA ILE A 22 -4.74 -10.12 11.64
C ILE A 22 -3.74 -9.47 12.61
N ASN A 23 -3.09 -10.31 13.42
CA ASN A 23 -1.96 -9.88 14.24
C ASN A 23 -0.68 -9.99 13.42
N VAL A 24 0.03 -8.87 13.25
CA VAL A 24 1.24 -8.75 12.45
C VAL A 24 2.45 -8.39 13.32
N ASN A 25 3.65 -8.80 12.91
CA ASN A 25 4.89 -8.31 13.52
C ASN A 25 5.13 -6.85 13.12
N CYS A 26 5.63 -6.02 14.04
CA CYS A 26 5.92 -4.62 13.77
C CYS A 26 7.17 -4.16 14.52
N SER A 27 7.77 -3.05 14.06
CA SER A 27 8.89 -2.45 14.78
C SER A 27 8.41 -1.79 16.08
N VAL A 28 9.09 -2.13 17.18
CA VAL A 28 8.85 -1.51 18.50
C VAL A 28 9.14 0.00 18.47
N SER A 29 10.04 0.46 17.60
CA SER A 29 10.35 1.90 17.49
C SER A 29 9.17 2.72 16.97
N PHE A 30 8.27 2.11 16.22
CA PHE A 30 7.09 2.77 15.65
C PHE A 30 5.85 2.52 16.50
N PHE A 31 5.64 1.29 16.97
CA PHE A 31 4.36 0.91 17.59
C PHE A 31 4.45 0.67 19.09
N GLU A 32 5.62 0.83 19.71
CA GLU A 32 5.89 0.55 21.14
C GLU A 32 5.67 -0.92 21.57
N GLN A 33 5.26 -1.77 20.63
CA GLN A 33 4.98 -3.19 20.83
C GLN A 33 5.49 -4.01 19.65
N LYS A 34 5.66 -5.32 19.86
CA LYS A 34 6.20 -6.25 18.85
C LYS A 34 5.15 -6.73 17.85
N LYS A 35 3.87 -6.61 18.20
CA LYS A 35 2.75 -7.03 17.37
C LYS A 35 1.61 -6.04 17.52
N ILE A 36 1.00 -5.69 16.40
CA ILE A 36 -0.23 -4.92 16.34
C ILE A 36 -1.30 -5.74 15.64
N GLU A 37 -2.56 -5.41 15.92
CA GLU A 37 -3.68 -5.86 15.12
C GLU A 37 -3.93 -4.85 14.00
N ILE A 38 -4.11 -5.33 12.77
CA ILE A 38 -4.52 -4.49 11.64
C ILE A 38 -5.81 -5.06 11.04
N GLU A 39 -6.75 -4.17 10.73
CA GLU A 39 -8.00 -4.49 10.03
C GLU A 39 -7.73 -4.70 8.55
N GLY A 40 -8.53 -5.54 7.91
CA GLY A 40 -8.50 -5.65 6.47
C GLY A 40 -9.64 -6.45 5.88
N ASP A 41 -9.61 -6.54 4.56
CA ASP A 41 -10.64 -7.17 3.76
C ASP A 41 -10.07 -7.87 2.51
N LEU A 42 -10.95 -8.61 1.84
CA LEU A 42 -10.75 -9.23 0.55
C LEU A 42 -12.13 -9.32 -0.12
N GLU A 43 -12.31 -8.58 -1.22
CA GLU A 43 -13.54 -8.57 -2.01
C GLU A 43 -13.71 -9.87 -2.81
N SER A 44 -14.16 -10.93 -2.14
CA SER A 44 -14.52 -12.18 -2.80
C SER A 44 -15.62 -12.93 -2.06
N ASN A 45 -16.51 -13.54 -2.83
CA ASN A 45 -17.52 -14.47 -2.33
C ASN A 45 -17.06 -15.94 -2.37
N GLN A 46 -15.82 -16.20 -2.81
CA GLN A 46 -15.24 -17.54 -2.88
C GLN A 46 -14.46 -17.87 -1.61
N PRO A 47 -14.22 -19.17 -1.32
CA PRO A 47 -13.27 -19.56 -0.30
C PRO A 47 -11.88 -18.93 -0.52
N LEU A 48 -11.15 -18.65 0.56
CA LEU A 48 -9.77 -18.17 0.48
C LEU A 48 -8.95 -19.06 -0.46
N THR A 49 -8.33 -18.44 -1.47
CA THR A 49 -7.39 -19.09 -2.36
C THR A 49 -6.07 -19.38 -1.64
N LYS A 50 -5.24 -20.24 -2.24
CA LYS A 50 -3.91 -20.53 -1.69
C LYS A 50 -3.04 -19.26 -1.69
N GLU A 51 -3.15 -18.47 -2.75
CA GLU A 51 -2.43 -17.23 -2.99
C GLU A 51 -2.80 -16.18 -1.93
N ALA A 52 -4.09 -15.97 -1.67
CA ALA A 52 -4.57 -15.07 -0.62
C ALA A 52 -4.11 -15.53 0.77
N TYR A 53 -4.24 -16.83 1.06
CA TYR A 53 -3.78 -17.41 2.32
C TYR A 53 -2.27 -17.21 2.53
N ASN A 54 -1.45 -17.53 1.52
CA ASN A 54 0.00 -17.34 1.58
C ASN A 54 0.37 -15.87 1.82
N THR A 55 -0.39 -14.94 1.22
CA THR A 55 -0.17 -13.50 1.34
C THR A 55 -0.52 -12.99 2.73
N LEU A 56 -1.64 -13.42 3.30
CA LEU A 56 -1.99 -13.14 4.70
C LEU A 56 -0.92 -13.67 5.67
N CYS A 57 -0.48 -14.92 5.48
CA CYS A 57 0.61 -15.50 6.28
C CYS A 57 1.92 -14.72 6.15
N TYR A 58 2.24 -14.28 4.93
CA TYR A 58 3.42 -13.46 4.66
C TYR A 58 3.35 -12.11 5.36
N LEU A 59 2.21 -11.40 5.22
CA LEU A 59 1.99 -10.10 5.84
C LEU A 59 2.09 -10.18 7.37
N LYS A 60 1.54 -11.23 7.99
CA LYS A 60 1.70 -11.47 9.44
C LYS A 60 3.16 -11.52 9.89
N ALA A 61 4.04 -12.08 9.06
CA ALA A 61 5.45 -12.26 9.39
C ALA A 61 6.32 -11.03 9.06
N HIS A 62 5.97 -10.26 8.03
CA HIS A 62 6.84 -9.26 7.39
C HIS A 62 6.27 -7.84 7.34
N PHE A 63 5.20 -7.54 8.08
CA PHE A 63 4.60 -6.21 8.09
C PHE A 63 5.56 -5.11 8.54
N ASP A 64 6.52 -5.39 9.41
CA ASP A 64 7.60 -4.48 9.79
C ASP A 64 8.38 -3.97 8.57
N ILE A 65 8.76 -4.87 7.66
CA ILE A 65 9.49 -4.53 6.42
C ILE A 65 8.59 -3.77 5.45
N VAL A 66 7.35 -4.22 5.29
CA VAL A 66 6.35 -3.55 4.42
C VAL A 66 6.13 -2.11 4.89
N TYR A 67 5.92 -1.92 6.19
CA TYR A 67 5.70 -0.62 6.80
C TYR A 67 6.91 0.30 6.66
N GLU A 68 8.11 -0.21 6.91
CA GLU A 68 9.35 0.55 6.73
C GLU A 68 9.54 0.99 5.26
N ASN A 69 9.18 0.15 4.28
CA ASN A 69 9.24 0.52 2.87
C ASN A 69 8.28 1.66 2.50
N ILE A 70 7.10 1.75 3.15
CA ILE A 70 6.17 2.88 2.98
C ILE A 70 6.83 4.17 3.49
N LEU A 71 7.37 4.15 4.72
CA LEU A 71 8.03 5.33 5.29
C LEU A 71 9.24 5.77 4.45
N LYS A 72 10.05 4.82 3.98
CA LYS A 72 11.17 5.09 3.06
C LYS A 72 10.71 5.72 1.75
N GLY A 73 9.67 5.18 1.12
CA GLY A 73 9.14 5.70 -0.13
C GLY A 73 8.64 7.13 0.01
N LEU A 74 7.87 7.42 1.07
CA LEU A 74 7.40 8.77 1.37
C LEU A 74 8.57 9.74 1.63
N PHE A 75 9.55 9.31 2.42
CA PHE A 75 10.74 10.13 2.67
C PHE A 75 11.57 10.39 1.39
N GLU A 76 11.72 9.37 0.54
CA GLU A 76 12.44 9.47 -0.74
C GLU A 76 11.77 10.44 -1.71
N LEU A 77 10.43 10.45 -1.78
CA LEU A 77 9.67 11.43 -2.56
C LEU A 77 9.98 12.87 -2.13
N GLN A 78 10.04 13.14 -0.83
CA GLN A 78 10.43 14.45 -0.33
C GLN A 78 11.90 14.76 -0.64
N PHE A 79 12.81 13.82 -0.37
CA PHE A 79 14.24 14.00 -0.56
C PHE A 79 14.62 14.32 -2.01
N LYS A 80 13.92 13.71 -2.99
CA LYS A 80 14.10 13.98 -4.42
C LYS A 80 13.33 15.22 -4.91
N ASP A 81 12.68 15.97 -4.02
CA ASP A 81 11.81 17.11 -4.37
C ASP A 81 10.73 16.70 -5.40
N LEU A 82 10.18 15.50 -5.23
CA LEU A 82 9.09 14.96 -6.03
C LEU A 82 7.73 15.17 -5.35
N MET A 83 7.72 15.30 -4.02
CA MET A 83 6.54 15.58 -3.23
C MET A 83 6.86 16.60 -2.14
N ARG A 84 5.92 17.51 -1.88
CA ARG A 84 5.96 18.44 -0.75
C ARG A 84 4.80 18.11 0.17
N TYR A 85 5.10 17.93 1.44
CA TYR A 85 4.09 17.54 2.43
C TYR A 85 3.54 18.76 3.15
N GLU A 86 2.24 18.68 3.43
CA GLU A 86 1.55 19.55 4.36
C GLU A 86 0.86 18.67 5.40
N ILE A 87 0.80 19.14 6.64
CA ILE A 87 0.06 18.50 7.72
C ILE A 87 -1.26 19.23 7.87
N TYR A 88 -2.34 18.47 7.85
CA TYR A 88 -3.66 18.97 8.21
C TYR A 88 -3.80 19.13 9.73
N ASN A 89 -4.38 20.25 10.15
CA ASN A 89 -4.77 20.53 11.53
C ASN A 89 -6.29 20.44 11.69
N GLU A 90 -6.76 19.40 12.37
CA GLU A 90 -8.19 19.15 12.63
C GLU A 90 -8.86 20.26 13.46
N ASN A 91 -8.10 21.08 14.20
CA ASN A 91 -8.69 22.11 15.08
C ASN A 91 -9.16 23.35 14.32
N ASP A 92 -8.53 23.67 13.19
CA ASP A 92 -8.75 24.92 12.45
C ASP A 92 -8.82 24.75 10.93
N ASP A 93 -8.86 23.49 10.46
CA ASP A 93 -8.93 23.11 9.04
C ASP A 93 -7.79 23.67 8.17
N SER A 94 -6.64 23.99 8.79
CA SER A 94 -5.48 24.54 8.07
C SER A 94 -4.50 23.45 7.63
N PHE A 95 -3.67 23.81 6.65
CA PHE A 95 -2.57 22.99 6.15
C PHE A 95 -1.25 23.70 6.42
N SER A 96 -0.32 23.01 7.08
CA SER A 96 0.99 23.55 7.43
C SER A 96 2.10 22.78 6.69
N PRO A 97 2.94 23.44 5.89
CA PRO A 97 4.08 22.79 5.26
C PRO A 97 5.00 22.12 6.29
N ILE A 98 5.47 20.92 5.98
CA ILE A 98 6.47 20.21 6.78
C ILE A 98 7.60 19.69 5.90
N THR A 99 8.79 19.57 6.50
CA THR A 99 9.92 18.86 5.92
C THR A 99 10.45 17.89 6.97
N PHE A 100 10.40 16.61 6.65
CA PHE A 100 10.94 15.55 7.49
C PHE A 100 12.46 15.45 7.33
N ASN A 101 13.20 15.24 8.42
CA ASN A 101 14.65 14.99 8.41
C ASN A 101 14.99 13.50 8.37
N SER A 102 14.05 12.64 8.70
CA SER A 102 14.18 11.19 8.60
C SER A 102 12.83 10.52 8.31
N MET A 103 12.87 9.25 7.90
CA MET A 103 11.64 8.50 7.61
C MET A 103 10.79 8.25 8.87
N GLU A 104 11.42 8.18 10.04
CA GLU A 104 10.75 7.94 11.32
C GLU A 104 9.84 9.10 11.72
N GLU A 105 10.19 10.34 11.35
CA GLU A 105 9.37 11.53 11.63
C GLU A 105 8.01 11.50 10.93
N ILE A 106 7.84 10.66 9.90
CA ILE A 106 6.59 10.53 9.13
C ILE A 106 5.54 9.69 9.88
N HIS A 107 5.98 8.72 10.70
CA HIS A 107 5.12 7.75 11.39
C HIS A 107 3.89 8.37 12.08
N PRO A 108 4.02 9.47 12.85
CA PRO A 108 2.88 10.06 13.57
C PRO A 108 1.80 10.67 12.67
N TYR A 109 2.09 10.90 11.38
CA TYR A 109 1.24 11.66 10.48
C TYR A 109 0.50 10.82 9.45
N ILE A 110 0.85 9.54 9.29
CA ILE A 110 0.23 8.70 8.26
C ILE A 110 -1.02 7.99 8.76
N GLY A 111 -1.21 7.79 10.06
CA GLY A 111 -2.43 7.20 10.62
C GLY A 111 -2.38 5.69 10.82
N THR A 112 -3.55 5.06 10.96
CA THR A 112 -3.66 3.62 11.26
C THR A 112 -3.68 2.79 9.98
N PRO A 113 -2.81 1.77 9.85
CA PRO A 113 -2.78 0.91 8.68
C PRO A 113 -3.97 -0.07 8.64
N THR A 114 -4.54 -0.23 7.45
CA THR A 114 -5.42 -1.34 7.07
C THR A 114 -4.84 -2.07 5.87
N PHE A 115 -5.30 -3.29 5.58
CA PHE A 115 -4.88 -4.03 4.39
C PHE A 115 -6.06 -4.51 3.54
N GLU A 116 -5.81 -4.69 2.25
CA GLU A 116 -6.72 -5.37 1.33
C GLU A 116 -5.93 -6.42 0.56
N ILE A 117 -6.44 -7.65 0.47
CA ILE A 117 -5.88 -8.68 -0.39
C ILE A 117 -6.57 -8.62 -1.76
N LEU A 118 -5.77 -8.66 -2.83
CA LEU A 118 -6.25 -8.53 -4.20
C LEU A 118 -6.24 -9.91 -4.90
N PRO A 119 -7.32 -10.71 -4.78
CA PRO A 119 -7.30 -12.13 -5.15
C PRO A 119 -7.16 -12.37 -6.65
N ASP A 120 -7.54 -11.40 -7.49
CA ASP A 120 -7.47 -11.50 -8.95
C ASP A 120 -6.09 -11.14 -9.51
N TYR A 121 -5.19 -10.62 -8.67
CA TYR A 121 -3.84 -10.20 -9.05
C TYR A 121 -2.86 -11.10 -8.32
N THR A 122 -2.27 -12.06 -9.03
CA THR A 122 -1.43 -13.11 -8.42
C THR A 122 -0.15 -13.36 -9.20
N LYS A 123 0.91 -13.71 -8.47
CA LYS A 123 2.24 -14.04 -8.98
C LYS A 123 2.97 -14.96 -8.01
N ASP A 124 3.68 -15.96 -8.51
CA ASP A 124 4.51 -16.90 -7.73
C ASP A 124 3.83 -17.56 -6.50
N ASN A 125 2.53 -17.89 -6.60
CA ASN A 125 1.67 -18.41 -5.51
C ASN A 125 1.34 -17.39 -4.38
N TYR A 126 1.44 -16.09 -4.65
CA TYR A 126 1.02 -15.02 -3.77
C TYR A 126 0.07 -14.09 -4.52
N ALA A 127 -0.81 -13.43 -3.78
CA ALA A 127 -1.62 -12.32 -4.26
C ALA A 127 -0.86 -11.01 -4.03
N TYR A 128 -1.20 -9.99 -4.81
CA TYR A 128 -0.88 -8.62 -4.48
C TYR A 128 -1.77 -8.17 -3.31
N PHE A 129 -1.32 -7.15 -2.59
CA PHE A 129 -2.09 -6.58 -1.49
C PHE A 129 -1.80 -5.09 -1.37
N THR A 130 -2.70 -4.35 -0.74
CA THR A 130 -2.48 -2.95 -0.40
C THR A 130 -2.35 -2.76 1.10
N ILE A 131 -1.64 -1.71 1.49
CA ILE A 131 -1.70 -1.11 2.82
C ILE A 131 -2.25 0.30 2.65
N SER A 132 -3.33 0.60 3.35
CA SER A 132 -3.99 1.90 3.29
C SER A 132 -4.00 2.58 4.65
N PHE A 133 -3.96 3.90 4.62
CA PHE A 133 -4.06 4.76 5.79
C PHE A 133 -5.19 5.76 5.60
N ASN A 134 -6.42 5.28 5.73
CA ASN A 134 -7.62 6.11 5.53
C ASN A 134 -8.10 6.78 6.82
N LYS A 135 -7.64 6.29 7.98
CA LYS A 135 -8.03 6.80 9.31
C LYS A 135 -6.84 7.47 9.99
N GLY A 136 -6.99 8.76 10.32
CA GLY A 136 -5.97 9.54 11.03
C GLY A 136 -4.76 9.91 10.17
N CYS A 137 -4.88 9.88 8.84
CA CYS A 137 -3.83 10.34 7.95
C CYS A 137 -3.89 11.86 7.84
N LEU A 138 -2.90 12.53 8.42
CA LEU A 138 -2.78 13.99 8.41
C LEU A 138 -2.03 14.51 7.18
N LEU A 139 -1.40 13.62 6.41
CA LEU A 139 -0.72 13.95 5.15
C LEU A 139 -1.64 13.92 3.91
N SER A 140 -2.81 13.30 4.02
CA SER A 140 -3.78 13.17 2.93
C SER A 140 -5.17 12.86 3.50
N ILE A 141 -5.94 13.90 3.83
CA ILE A 141 -7.20 13.73 4.56
C ILE A 141 -8.37 13.26 3.70
N GLU A 142 -8.40 13.65 2.42
CA GLU A 142 -9.54 13.35 1.54
C GLU A 142 -9.50 11.92 1.03
N HIS A 143 -8.30 11.40 0.79
CA HIS A 143 -8.11 10.13 0.08
C HIS A 143 -7.22 9.13 0.84
N GLY A 144 -6.68 9.51 2.01
CA GLY A 144 -5.69 8.70 2.71
C GLY A 144 -4.42 8.51 1.87
N LEU A 145 -3.63 7.51 2.25
CA LEU A 145 -2.52 7.01 1.45
C LEU A 145 -2.71 5.51 1.25
N THR A 146 -2.60 5.03 0.01
CA THR A 146 -2.61 3.60 -0.28
C THR A 146 -1.30 3.23 -0.97
N ALA A 147 -0.72 2.11 -0.56
CA ALA A 147 0.48 1.53 -1.15
C ALA A 147 0.20 0.09 -1.61
N LEU A 148 0.55 -0.24 -2.84
CA LEU A 148 0.41 -1.57 -3.44
C LEU A 148 1.72 -2.35 -3.34
N PHE A 149 1.61 -3.60 -2.94
CA PHE A 149 2.74 -4.48 -2.69
C PHE A 149 2.61 -5.83 -3.40
N PHE A 150 3.77 -6.36 -3.74
CA PHE A 150 3.99 -7.79 -3.93
C PHE A 150 5.04 -8.25 -2.92
N LYS A 151 4.64 -9.01 -1.89
CA LYS A 151 5.51 -9.32 -0.75
C LYS A 151 6.09 -8.03 -0.13
N ASN A 152 7.41 -7.87 -0.13
CA ASN A 152 8.07 -6.66 0.39
C ASN A 152 8.26 -5.59 -0.69
N ASP A 153 8.02 -5.91 -1.96
CA ASP A 153 8.25 -5.00 -3.07
C ASP A 153 7.08 -4.02 -3.15
N MET A 154 7.33 -2.76 -2.80
CA MET A 154 6.36 -1.69 -3.00
C MET A 154 6.31 -1.35 -4.49
N ILE A 155 5.17 -1.66 -5.11
CA ILE A 155 4.93 -1.37 -6.52
C ILE A 155 4.61 0.12 -6.66
N HIS A 156 3.64 0.60 -5.89
CA HIS A 156 3.14 1.96 -6.02
C HIS A 156 2.66 2.52 -4.68
N ILE A 157 2.62 3.85 -4.54
CA ILE A 157 2.04 4.56 -3.40
C ILE A 157 1.50 5.92 -3.87
N GLN A 158 0.25 6.24 -3.51
CA GLN A 158 -0.39 7.51 -3.88
C GLN A 158 -1.57 7.85 -2.95
N PRO A 159 -2.01 9.13 -2.91
CA PRO A 159 -3.22 9.53 -2.20
C PRO A 159 -4.49 9.16 -2.99
N SER A 160 -4.82 7.87 -3.00
CA SER A 160 -5.98 7.32 -3.73
C SER A 160 -6.41 5.99 -3.12
N ASP A 161 -7.57 5.49 -3.51
CA ASP A 161 -8.00 4.13 -3.19
C ASP A 161 -7.30 3.08 -4.07
N SER A 162 -7.42 1.82 -3.66
CA SER A 162 -6.82 0.67 -4.35
C SER A 162 -7.40 0.47 -5.75
N TYR A 163 -8.70 0.71 -5.94
CA TYR A 163 -9.38 0.54 -7.23
C TYR A 163 -8.81 1.49 -8.28
N CYS A 164 -8.73 2.78 -7.99
CA CYS A 164 -8.17 3.80 -8.88
C CYS A 164 -6.70 3.51 -9.18
N MET A 165 -5.95 3.05 -8.19
CA MET A 165 -4.55 2.63 -8.37
C MET A 165 -4.44 1.46 -9.34
N LEU A 166 -5.23 0.40 -9.16
CA LEU A 166 -5.21 -0.78 -10.02
C LEU A 166 -5.63 -0.45 -11.45
N GLN A 167 -6.68 0.35 -11.63
CA GLN A 167 -7.08 0.82 -12.96
C GLN A 167 -5.97 1.58 -13.68
N MET A 168 -5.23 2.42 -12.95
CA MET A 168 -4.08 3.12 -13.51
C MET A 168 -3.00 2.13 -13.94
N LEU A 169 -2.57 1.21 -13.06
CA LEU A 169 -1.51 0.23 -13.40
C LEU A 169 -1.89 -0.62 -14.61
N MET A 170 -3.14 -1.13 -14.65
CA MET A 170 -3.65 -1.90 -15.78
C MET A 170 -3.64 -1.09 -17.09
N GLY A 171 -3.82 0.22 -17.02
CA GLY A 171 -3.69 1.11 -18.17
C GLY A 171 -2.27 1.21 -18.76
N TYR A 172 -1.25 0.79 -18.01
CA TYR A 172 0.15 0.71 -18.46
C TYR A 172 0.59 -0.72 -18.75
N GLU A 173 0.24 -1.70 -17.91
CA GLU A 173 0.50 -3.12 -18.15
C GLU A 173 -0.62 -3.96 -17.54
N GLU A 174 -1.39 -4.62 -18.38
CA GLU A 174 -2.52 -5.45 -17.96
C GLU A 174 -2.07 -6.74 -17.24
N ASP A 175 -0.90 -7.30 -17.61
CA ASP A 175 -0.37 -8.50 -16.98
C ASP A 175 0.36 -8.17 -15.68
N CYS A 176 -0.34 -8.35 -14.55
CA CYS A 176 0.21 -8.09 -13.22
C CYS A 176 1.48 -8.89 -12.91
N ALA A 177 1.72 -10.04 -13.55
CA ALA A 177 2.94 -10.82 -13.34
C ALA A 177 4.20 -10.06 -13.77
N LYS A 178 4.06 -9.09 -14.69
CA LYS A 178 5.15 -8.23 -15.17
C LYS A 178 5.36 -6.98 -14.33
N TRP A 179 4.43 -6.61 -13.45
CA TRP A 179 4.59 -5.44 -12.60
C TRP A 179 5.88 -5.51 -11.80
N GLN A 180 6.64 -4.42 -11.82
CA GLN A 180 7.90 -4.27 -11.10
C GLN A 180 7.73 -3.32 -9.92
N LYS A 181 8.62 -3.42 -8.94
CA LYS A 181 8.70 -2.43 -7.86
C LYS A 181 8.95 -1.02 -8.37
N ASP A 182 8.73 -0.04 -7.52
CA ASP A 182 9.12 1.36 -7.73
C ASP A 182 8.42 2.07 -8.90
N PHE A 183 7.23 1.60 -9.30
CA PHE A 183 6.39 2.30 -10.28
C PHE A 183 6.06 3.72 -9.83
N TRP A 184 5.82 3.91 -8.52
CA TRP A 184 5.61 5.24 -7.93
C TRP A 184 6.72 6.23 -8.31
N LEU A 185 7.98 5.83 -8.19
CA LEU A 185 9.10 6.71 -8.47
C LEU A 185 9.12 7.15 -9.94
N VAL A 186 8.88 6.21 -10.87
CA VAL A 186 8.76 6.49 -12.31
C VAL A 186 7.65 7.51 -12.58
N CYS A 187 6.48 7.33 -11.97
CA CYS A 187 5.36 8.26 -12.14
C CYS A 187 5.73 9.67 -11.69
N PHE A 188 6.28 9.82 -10.49
CA PHE A 188 6.62 11.13 -9.92
C PHE A 188 7.78 11.80 -10.67
N GLU A 189 8.82 11.06 -11.07
CA GLU A 189 9.94 11.61 -11.86
C GLU A 189 9.48 12.10 -13.24
N LEU A 190 8.61 11.36 -13.92
CA LEU A 190 8.05 11.80 -15.20
C LEU A 190 7.04 12.94 -15.05
N ALA A 191 6.24 12.95 -13.97
CA ALA A 191 5.31 14.05 -13.69
C ALA A 191 6.04 15.37 -13.47
N LYS A 192 7.17 15.37 -12.73
CA LYS A 192 8.02 16.55 -12.53
C LYS A 192 8.55 17.14 -13.86
N ASN A 193 8.70 16.30 -14.88
CA ASN A 193 9.17 16.71 -16.21
C ASN A 193 8.03 16.94 -17.22
N ASN A 194 6.76 16.91 -16.79
CA ASN A 194 5.57 16.98 -17.66
C ASN A 194 5.50 15.85 -18.72
N LEU A 195 6.10 14.69 -18.43
CA LEU A 195 6.17 13.54 -19.34
C LEU A 195 5.22 12.40 -18.93
N PHE A 196 4.49 12.55 -17.82
CA PHE A 196 3.62 11.50 -17.29
C PHE A 196 2.46 11.11 -18.23
N ASN A 197 2.05 12.01 -19.14
CA ASN A 197 0.99 11.72 -20.11
C ASN A 197 1.45 10.79 -21.25
N ASP A 198 2.75 10.55 -21.41
CA ASP A 198 3.29 9.60 -22.38
C ASP A 198 3.26 8.18 -21.79
N ARG A 199 2.20 7.43 -22.13
CA ARG A 199 1.97 6.11 -21.54
C ARG A 199 3.03 5.08 -21.91
N GLU A 200 3.53 5.12 -23.15
CA GLU A 200 4.56 4.20 -23.59
C GLU A 200 5.88 4.48 -22.88
N LEU A 201 6.23 5.75 -22.71
CA LEU A 201 7.43 6.16 -21.96
C LEU A 201 7.36 5.72 -20.49
N VAL A 202 6.24 5.95 -19.81
CA VAL A 202 6.01 5.53 -18.42
C VAL A 202 6.19 4.01 -18.30
N ARG A 203 5.50 3.25 -19.16
CA ARG A 203 5.57 1.80 -19.19
C ARG A 203 6.98 1.30 -19.46
N ASP A 204 7.67 1.88 -20.42
CA ASP A 204 9.03 1.49 -20.79
C ASP A 204 10.04 1.77 -19.68
N ASN A 205 9.97 2.93 -19.02
CA ASN A 205 10.84 3.23 -17.88
C ASN A 205 10.59 2.28 -16.71
N TRP A 206 9.33 1.98 -16.44
CA TRP A 206 8.97 1.04 -15.38
C TRP A 206 9.47 -0.38 -15.64
N LEU A 207 9.20 -0.93 -16.83
CA LEU A 207 9.48 -2.34 -17.13
C LEU A 207 10.93 -2.62 -17.56
N LYS A 208 11.72 -1.59 -17.93
CA LYS A 208 13.16 -1.73 -18.27
C LYS A 208 14.08 -1.65 -17.05
N SER A 209 13.58 -1.21 -15.90
CA SER A 209 14.35 -1.10 -14.66
C SER A 209 14.73 -2.49 -14.15
N LYS A 210 15.96 -2.93 -14.41
CA LYS A 210 16.58 -4.15 -13.87
C LYS A 210 17.76 -3.79 -12.99
#